data_AF-A0A6A6Z1W5-F1
#
_entry.id   AF-A0A6A6Z1W5-F1
#
_cell.length_a   1.000
_cell.length_b   1.000
_cell.length_c   1.000
_cell.angle_alpha   90.00
_cell.angle_beta   90.00
_cell.angle_gamma   90.00
#
_symmetry.space_group_name_H-M   'P 1'
#
loop_
_entity.id
_entity.type
_entity.pdbx_description
1 polymer ?
#
loop_
_entity_poly.entity_id
_entity_poly.type
_entity_poly.pdbx_seq_one_letter_code
_entity_poly.pdbx_strand_id
1 'polypeptide(L)'
;MPHSTNSPITVHKIEPPKGSSIDFGAEIRGADLENITDADFEAIRNALYENSVIIFKNQQDLSPRAQYELTRRFDPASTGYGHGKTLDAKRSVLHPDLKTIPHQPEVQVIGNGPVASFEGLENITLKHPHHNKFHKDPISAEDDRDNTRFFRWHIDAALYDLEPPRVTTLMAVKVPKSEHQTLRYDDGTGNELEVPRGSTAFVSSYKMYDILSEEDKKFARTTKVQYAPHPYIWMSPAKSRSDGLGMVSDGAELPYSELPPIEESKVKILPMCWKNPVTGQLALQVHPSAVEKLHLADGTVIDDLKEVREIVHRLQRPGIAPELVYPVDWEEGTMAVFNNHGVLHTVTGSFTPEEVRIFRQCNMAATEAPLGPDA
;
A
#
# COMPACT_ATOMS: atom_id res chain seq x y z
N MET A 1 -29.94 -24.85 -7.92
CA MET A 1 -29.45 -24.38 -9.23
C MET A 1 -28.03 -24.91 -9.38
N PRO A 2 -27.67 -25.64 -10.44
CA PRO A 2 -26.29 -26.03 -10.65
C PRO A 2 -25.45 -24.75 -10.82
N HIS A 3 -24.38 -24.60 -10.03
CA HIS A 3 -23.47 -23.46 -10.14
C HIS A 3 -22.90 -23.44 -11.57
N SER A 4 -23.07 -22.32 -12.28
CA SER A 4 -22.44 -22.12 -13.58
C SER A 4 -20.93 -22.35 -13.44
N THR A 5 -20.36 -23.23 -14.25
CA THR A 5 -18.92 -23.50 -14.26
C THR A 5 -18.12 -22.42 -15.00
N ASN A 6 -18.80 -21.51 -15.70
CA ASN A 6 -18.17 -20.41 -16.45
C ASN A 6 -18.50 -19.08 -15.79
N SER A 7 -17.46 -18.28 -15.54
CA SER A 7 -17.59 -16.90 -15.09
C SER A 7 -17.89 -15.97 -16.28
N PRO A 8 -18.81 -15.00 -16.15
CA PRO A 8 -19.03 -13.95 -17.14
C PRO A 8 -17.96 -12.85 -17.10
N ILE A 9 -17.01 -12.93 -16.16
CA ILE A 9 -15.99 -11.91 -15.95
C ILE A 9 -15.07 -11.80 -17.16
N THR A 10 -14.79 -10.56 -17.55
CA THR A 10 -13.80 -10.23 -18.58
C THR A 10 -12.73 -9.31 -18.01
N VAL A 11 -11.49 -9.51 -18.45
CA VAL A 11 -10.30 -8.77 -18.00
C VAL A 11 -9.83 -7.87 -19.13
N HIS A 12 -9.76 -6.57 -18.88
CA HIS A 12 -9.33 -5.55 -19.84
C HIS A 12 -8.10 -4.85 -19.29
N LYS A 13 -6.91 -5.18 -19.81
CA LYS A 13 -5.66 -4.58 -19.33
C LYS A 13 -5.71 -3.06 -19.47
N ILE A 14 -5.18 -2.35 -18.48
CA ILE A 14 -5.07 -0.89 -18.52
C ILE A 14 -4.02 -0.55 -19.58
N GLU A 15 -4.41 0.29 -20.54
CA GLU A 15 -3.48 0.79 -21.55
C GLU A 15 -2.60 1.88 -20.92
N PRO A 16 -1.27 1.80 -21.08
CA PRO A 16 -0.37 2.82 -20.53
C PRO A 16 -0.65 4.17 -21.18
N PRO A 17 -0.82 5.26 -20.40
CA PRO A 17 -0.94 6.59 -20.96
C PRO A 17 0.37 6.97 -21.67
N LYS A 18 0.31 7.97 -22.57
CA LYS A 18 1.49 8.45 -23.30
C LYS A 18 2.60 8.87 -22.33
N GLY A 19 3.80 8.32 -22.52
CA GLY A 19 4.96 8.58 -21.66
C GLY A 19 5.07 7.65 -20.46
N SER A 20 4.08 6.79 -20.22
CA SER A 20 4.13 5.72 -19.24
C SER A 20 4.65 4.43 -19.87
N SER A 21 5.33 3.63 -19.05
CA SER A 21 5.82 2.28 -19.34
C SER A 21 5.25 1.25 -18.35
N ILE A 22 4.12 1.58 -17.69
CA ILE A 22 3.43 0.61 -16.83
C ILE A 22 3.02 -0.62 -17.65
N ASP A 23 3.14 -1.79 -17.05
CA ASP A 23 2.83 -3.09 -17.68
C ASP A 23 1.87 -3.94 -16.83
N PHE A 24 1.23 -3.30 -15.85
CA PHE A 24 0.31 -3.90 -14.89
C PHE A 24 -0.98 -3.08 -14.80
N GLY A 25 -2.01 -3.64 -14.19
CA GLY A 25 -3.34 -3.03 -14.10
C GLY A 25 -4.36 -3.66 -15.05
N ALA A 26 -5.57 -3.95 -14.57
CA ALA A 26 -6.69 -4.33 -15.42
C ALA A 26 -8.05 -3.85 -14.88
N GLU A 27 -8.96 -3.47 -15.77
CA GLU A 27 -10.37 -3.31 -15.46
C GLU A 27 -11.09 -4.66 -15.57
N ILE A 28 -11.88 -4.99 -14.54
CA ILE A 28 -12.66 -6.22 -14.45
C ILE A 28 -14.12 -5.87 -14.65
N ARG A 29 -14.76 -6.51 -15.63
CA ARG A 29 -16.16 -6.25 -16.01
C ARG A 29 -17.00 -7.52 -15.90
N GLY A 30 -18.28 -7.36 -15.59
CA GLY A 30 -19.25 -8.46 -15.52
C GLY A 30 -19.27 -9.22 -14.19
N ALA A 31 -18.55 -8.73 -13.17
CA ALA A 31 -18.59 -9.32 -11.83
C ALA A 31 -19.79 -8.80 -11.02
N ASP A 32 -20.55 -9.70 -10.41
CA ASP A 32 -21.47 -9.36 -9.32
C ASP A 32 -20.73 -9.57 -7.99
N LEU A 33 -20.20 -8.46 -7.44
CA LEU A 33 -19.39 -8.51 -6.23
C LEU A 33 -20.20 -8.79 -4.96
N GLU A 34 -21.53 -8.63 -5.00
CA GLU A 34 -22.41 -9.00 -3.89
C GLU A 34 -22.61 -10.53 -3.81
N ASN A 35 -22.45 -11.23 -4.94
CA ASN A 35 -22.77 -12.65 -5.09
C ASN A 35 -21.68 -13.42 -5.88
N ILE A 36 -20.44 -13.33 -5.42
CA ILE A 36 -19.28 -13.94 -6.10
C ILE A 36 -19.34 -15.47 -6.03
N THR A 37 -19.44 -16.14 -7.19
CA THR A 37 -19.31 -17.60 -7.28
C THR A 37 -17.85 -18.07 -7.18
N ASP A 38 -17.59 -19.37 -7.06
CA ASP A 38 -16.22 -19.90 -7.06
C ASP A 38 -15.50 -19.65 -8.39
N ALA A 39 -16.22 -19.76 -9.51
CA ALA A 39 -15.68 -19.48 -10.84
C ALA A 39 -15.32 -17.99 -11.01
N ASP A 40 -16.16 -17.08 -10.48
CA ASP A 40 -15.89 -15.64 -10.48
C ASP A 40 -14.67 -15.30 -9.65
N PHE A 41 -14.59 -15.88 -8.44
CA PHE A 41 -13.45 -15.63 -7.58
C PHE A 41 -12.14 -16.14 -8.20
N GLU A 42 -12.14 -17.31 -8.84
CA GLU A 42 -10.93 -17.80 -9.51
C GLU A 42 -10.51 -16.89 -10.67
N ALA A 43 -11.47 -16.36 -11.44
CA ALA A 43 -11.20 -15.36 -12.48
C ALA A 43 -10.60 -14.07 -11.89
N ILE A 44 -11.18 -13.56 -10.80
CA ILE A 44 -10.69 -12.37 -10.08
C ILE A 44 -9.30 -12.61 -9.50
N ARG A 45 -9.07 -13.78 -8.89
CA ARG A 45 -7.80 -14.17 -8.27
C ARG A 45 -6.68 -14.20 -9.30
N ASN A 46 -6.90 -14.87 -10.44
CA ASN A 46 -5.90 -14.94 -11.51
C ASN A 46 -5.67 -13.56 -12.13
N ALA A 47 -6.74 -12.80 -12.41
CA ALA A 47 -6.61 -11.43 -12.92
C ALA A 47 -5.80 -10.54 -11.97
N LEU A 48 -6.02 -10.64 -10.64
CA LEU A 48 -5.25 -9.89 -9.66
C LEU A 48 -3.77 -10.26 -9.67
N TYR A 49 -3.44 -11.55 -9.61
CA TYR A 49 -2.04 -11.96 -9.53
C TYR A 49 -1.28 -11.80 -10.85
N GLU A 50 -1.97 -11.79 -12.00
CA GLU A 50 -1.36 -11.51 -13.30
C GLU A 50 -1.18 -10.01 -13.57
N ASN A 51 -2.04 -9.15 -13.00
CA ASN A 51 -2.05 -7.71 -13.30
C ASN A 51 -1.71 -6.83 -12.10
N SER A 52 -1.45 -7.39 -10.92
CA SER A 52 -1.10 -6.76 -9.63
C SER A 52 -2.12 -5.78 -9.03
N VAL A 53 -2.83 -5.01 -9.86
CA VAL A 53 -3.92 -4.10 -9.48
C VAL A 53 -5.07 -4.38 -10.43
N ILE A 54 -6.27 -4.55 -9.89
CA ILE A 54 -7.48 -4.66 -10.68
C ILE A 54 -8.52 -3.66 -10.20
N ILE A 55 -9.33 -3.16 -11.13
CA ILE A 55 -10.34 -2.14 -10.86
C ILE A 55 -11.71 -2.63 -11.30
N PHE A 56 -12.71 -2.42 -10.46
CA PHE A 56 -14.12 -2.56 -10.75
C PHE A 56 -14.75 -1.18 -10.79
N LYS A 57 -15.39 -0.81 -11.90
CA LYS A 57 -16.16 0.43 -12.01
C LYS A 57 -17.62 0.18 -11.64
N ASN A 58 -18.36 1.27 -11.37
CA ASN A 58 -19.81 1.24 -11.13
C ASN A 58 -20.26 0.34 -9.96
N GLN A 59 -19.55 0.40 -8.85
CA GLN A 59 -19.81 -0.38 -7.63
C GLN A 59 -20.42 0.46 -6.50
N GLN A 60 -21.13 1.55 -6.82
CA GLN A 60 -21.62 2.53 -5.82
C GLN A 60 -22.46 1.88 -4.70
N ASP A 61 -23.20 0.83 -5.05
CA ASP A 61 -24.09 0.11 -4.13
C ASP A 61 -23.44 -1.07 -3.41
N LEU A 62 -22.13 -1.32 -3.64
CA LEU A 62 -21.42 -2.42 -2.98
C LEU A 62 -21.47 -2.25 -1.47
N SER A 63 -21.85 -3.28 -0.74
CA SER A 63 -21.91 -3.29 0.71
C SER A 63 -20.52 -3.48 1.35
N PRO A 64 -20.29 -2.98 2.58
CA PRO A 64 -19.07 -3.29 3.33
C PRO A 64 -18.87 -4.80 3.52
N ARG A 65 -19.97 -5.55 3.70
CA ARG A 65 -19.97 -7.02 3.78
C ARG A 65 -19.37 -7.66 2.54
N ALA A 66 -19.86 -7.32 1.35
CA ALA A 66 -19.35 -7.86 0.09
C ALA A 66 -17.87 -7.51 -0.14
N GLN A 67 -17.47 -6.27 0.18
CA GLN A 67 -16.06 -5.86 0.13
C GLN A 67 -15.17 -6.72 1.06
N TYR A 68 -15.62 -6.94 2.30
CA TYR A 68 -14.94 -7.82 3.25
C TYR A 68 -14.88 -9.27 2.76
N GLU A 69 -16.01 -9.82 2.30
CA GLU A 69 -16.09 -11.20 1.81
C GLU A 69 -15.11 -11.42 0.66
N LEU A 70 -15.09 -10.56 -0.36
CA LEU A 70 -14.11 -10.62 -1.45
C LEU A 70 -12.67 -10.59 -0.93
N THR A 71 -12.34 -9.63 -0.05
CA THR A 71 -10.98 -9.49 0.51
C THR A 71 -10.56 -10.76 1.23
N ARG A 72 -11.45 -11.31 2.07
CA ARG A 72 -11.19 -12.52 2.85
C ARG A 72 -11.08 -13.78 1.99
N ARG A 73 -11.70 -13.86 0.81
CA ARG A 73 -11.56 -15.05 -0.04
C ARG A 73 -10.11 -15.34 -0.47
N PHE A 74 -9.23 -14.33 -0.47
CA PHE A 74 -7.80 -14.53 -0.73
C PHE A 74 -7.05 -15.18 0.44
N ASP A 75 -7.59 -15.11 1.65
CA ASP A 75 -7.09 -15.81 2.84
C ASP A 75 -8.26 -16.15 3.79
N PRO A 76 -9.02 -17.23 3.49
CA PRO A 76 -10.28 -17.53 4.19
C PRO A 76 -10.13 -17.76 5.71
N ALA A 77 -8.93 -18.14 6.14
CA ALA A 77 -8.58 -18.40 7.53
C ALA A 77 -8.21 -17.11 8.30
N SER A 78 -8.05 -15.98 7.61
CA SER A 78 -7.79 -14.69 8.26
C SER A 78 -9.02 -14.16 9.01
N THR A 79 -8.80 -13.67 10.23
CA THR A 79 -9.86 -13.22 11.16
C THR A 79 -9.65 -11.81 11.71
N GLY A 80 -8.58 -11.11 11.34
CA GLY A 80 -8.24 -9.81 11.93
C GLY A 80 -7.72 -8.79 10.93
N TYR A 81 -7.91 -7.50 11.24
CA TYR A 81 -7.42 -6.38 10.45
C TYR A 81 -5.89 -6.40 10.31
N GLY A 82 -5.36 -6.02 9.14
CA GLY A 82 -3.94 -6.15 8.78
C GLY A 82 -2.95 -5.40 9.69
N HIS A 83 -3.40 -4.35 10.37
CA HIS A 83 -2.60 -3.60 11.34
C HIS A 83 -2.89 -3.93 12.81
N GLY A 84 -3.76 -4.91 13.07
CA GLY A 84 -4.14 -5.31 14.43
C GLY A 84 -4.80 -4.18 15.23
N LYS A 85 -4.68 -4.25 16.57
CA LYS A 85 -5.06 -3.16 17.48
C LYS A 85 -3.82 -2.36 17.82
N THR A 86 -3.83 -1.05 17.58
CA THR A 86 -2.72 -0.19 17.96
C THR A 86 -2.68 -0.02 19.48
N LEU A 87 -1.64 -0.57 20.11
CA LEU A 87 -1.42 -0.54 21.57
C LEU A 87 -1.27 0.90 22.11
N ASP A 88 -0.73 1.82 21.30
CA ASP A 88 -0.58 3.24 21.64
C ASP A 88 -0.88 4.15 20.44
N ALA A 89 -2.17 4.42 20.22
CA ALA A 89 -2.65 5.17 19.06
C ALA A 89 -2.16 6.62 19.00
N LYS A 90 -1.74 7.21 20.14
CA LYS A 90 -1.28 8.62 20.19
C LYS A 90 0.15 8.78 19.70
N ARG A 91 0.99 7.74 19.87
CA ARG A 91 2.39 7.74 19.45
C ARG A 91 2.62 7.10 18.08
N SER A 92 1.62 6.41 17.54
CA SER A 92 1.69 5.74 16.24
C SER A 92 1.44 6.71 15.07
N VAL A 93 2.21 6.55 14.00
CA VAL A 93 1.99 7.29 12.74
C VAL A 93 0.81 6.79 11.90
N LEU A 94 0.18 5.66 12.26
CA LEU A 94 -0.87 5.03 11.45
C LEU A 94 -2.30 5.50 11.75
N HIS A 95 -2.57 6.19 12.87
CA HIS A 95 -3.88 6.05 13.50
C HIS A 95 -4.80 7.25 13.78
N PRO A 96 -4.48 8.54 13.52
CA PRO A 96 -5.49 9.57 13.77
C PRO A 96 -6.71 9.48 12.81
N ASP A 97 -6.61 8.75 11.69
CA ASP A 97 -7.46 9.03 10.52
C ASP A 97 -8.44 7.90 10.12
N LEU A 98 -8.33 6.70 10.69
CA LEU A 98 -9.22 5.55 10.39
C LEU A 98 -10.48 5.58 11.26
N LYS A 99 -11.66 5.32 10.67
CA LYS A 99 -12.93 5.13 11.40
C LYS A 99 -13.52 3.76 11.08
N THR A 100 -13.74 2.92 12.10
CA THR A 100 -14.24 1.55 11.92
C THR A 100 -15.76 1.53 11.70
N ILE A 101 -16.24 0.80 10.68
CA ILE A 101 -17.67 0.60 10.44
C ILE A 101 -18.26 -0.31 11.53
N PRO A 102 -19.23 0.13 12.36
CA PRO A 102 -19.70 -0.66 13.50
C PRO A 102 -20.31 -2.02 13.15
N HIS A 103 -20.99 -2.13 12.01
CA HIS A 103 -21.65 -3.35 11.56
C HIS A 103 -20.77 -4.26 10.67
N GLN A 104 -19.58 -3.79 10.29
CA GLN A 104 -18.57 -4.55 9.55
C GLN A 104 -17.15 -4.06 9.93
N PRO A 105 -16.64 -4.42 11.12
CA PRO A 105 -15.43 -3.80 11.69
C PRO A 105 -14.12 -4.04 10.94
N GLU A 106 -14.09 -4.98 10.01
CA GLU A 106 -12.95 -5.25 9.13
C GLU A 106 -12.78 -4.17 8.05
N VAL A 107 -13.84 -3.42 7.77
CA VAL A 107 -13.84 -2.32 6.81
C VAL A 107 -13.68 -0.99 7.54
N GLN A 108 -12.64 -0.25 7.17
CA GLN A 108 -12.33 1.07 7.71
C GLN A 108 -12.78 2.16 6.73
N VAL A 109 -13.21 3.30 7.28
CA VAL A 109 -13.51 4.52 6.53
C VAL A 109 -12.30 5.45 6.64
N ILE A 110 -11.81 5.88 5.48
CA ILE A 110 -10.74 6.89 5.35
C ILE A 110 -11.20 7.98 4.39
N GLY A 111 -10.54 9.14 4.44
CA GLY A 111 -10.87 10.22 3.52
C GLY A 111 -10.54 11.58 4.11
N ASN A 112 -11.35 12.58 3.79
CA ASN A 112 -11.14 13.96 4.21
C ASN A 112 -12.47 14.66 4.52
N GLY A 113 -12.43 15.61 5.44
CA GLY A 113 -13.50 16.55 5.70
C GLY A 113 -14.61 16.03 6.62
N PRO A 114 -15.61 16.87 6.91
CA PRO A 114 -16.72 16.53 7.79
C PRO A 114 -17.71 15.58 7.08
N VAL A 115 -18.13 14.54 7.79
CA VAL A 115 -19.13 13.56 7.34
C VAL A 115 -20.23 13.48 8.40
N ALA A 116 -21.44 13.91 8.02
CA ALA A 116 -22.59 13.93 8.92
C ALA A 116 -22.97 12.53 9.40
N SER A 117 -23.13 11.59 8.46
CA SER A 117 -23.44 10.19 8.76
C SER A 117 -22.91 9.28 7.66
N PHE A 118 -22.33 8.13 8.01
CA PHE A 118 -21.93 7.10 7.03
C PHE A 118 -21.81 5.73 7.70
N GLU A 119 -22.53 4.72 7.20
CA GLU A 119 -22.40 3.31 7.64
C GLU A 119 -22.56 3.10 9.16
N GLY A 120 -23.36 3.94 9.84
CA GLY A 120 -23.57 3.92 11.29
C GLY A 120 -22.60 4.79 12.10
N LEU A 121 -21.67 5.48 11.44
CA LEU A 121 -20.86 6.54 12.03
C LEU A 121 -21.60 7.88 11.93
N GLU A 122 -21.51 8.70 12.97
CA GLU A 122 -22.20 10.00 13.08
C GLU A 122 -21.19 11.10 13.42
N ASN A 123 -21.31 12.26 12.78
CA ASN A 123 -20.54 13.48 13.03
C ASN A 123 -19.02 13.26 13.09
N ILE A 124 -18.48 12.52 12.14
CA ILE A 124 -17.04 12.24 12.06
C ILE A 124 -16.33 13.29 11.20
N THR A 125 -15.07 13.54 11.51
CA THR A 125 -14.15 14.24 10.59
C THR A 125 -13.10 13.24 10.14
N LEU A 126 -13.02 13.04 8.82
CA LEU A 126 -11.97 12.27 8.17
C LEU A 126 -10.81 13.21 7.85
N LYS A 127 -9.59 12.65 7.78
CA LYS A 127 -8.40 13.44 7.51
C LYS A 127 -7.50 12.73 6.53
N HIS A 128 -7.18 13.42 5.45
CA HIS A 128 -6.31 12.88 4.41
C HIS A 128 -4.85 12.94 4.86
N PRO A 129 -4.05 11.88 4.65
CA PRO A 129 -2.63 11.92 4.91
C PRO A 129 -1.93 12.98 4.03
N HIS A 130 -1.02 13.73 4.63
CA HIS A 130 -0.41 14.88 3.96
C HIS A 130 1.11 14.90 4.19
N HIS A 131 1.87 15.08 3.11
CA HIS A 131 3.34 15.09 3.16
C HIS A 131 3.92 16.09 4.18
N ASN A 132 3.25 17.22 4.44
CA ASN A 132 3.67 18.24 5.41
C ASN A 132 3.76 17.77 6.87
N LYS A 133 3.17 16.62 7.21
CA LYS A 133 3.28 16.01 8.54
C LYS A 133 4.38 14.95 8.63
N PHE A 134 4.77 14.38 7.49
CA PHE A 134 5.60 13.18 7.45
C PHE A 134 6.99 13.41 6.84
N HIS A 135 7.13 14.34 5.91
CA HIS A 135 8.39 14.61 5.20
C HIS A 135 9.30 15.55 5.99
N LYS A 136 10.61 15.44 5.75
CA LYS A 136 11.61 16.35 6.32
C LYS A 136 11.50 17.73 5.70
N ASP A 137 11.40 17.75 4.37
CA ASP A 137 11.34 18.96 3.54
C ASP A 137 10.04 18.97 2.72
N PRO A 138 8.90 19.33 3.35
CA PRO A 138 7.61 19.35 2.67
C PRO A 138 7.51 20.50 1.67
N ILE A 139 6.57 20.38 0.73
CA ILE A 139 6.20 21.51 -0.15
C ILE A 139 5.63 22.63 0.73
N SER A 140 5.96 23.88 0.39
CA SER A 140 5.46 25.06 1.10
C SER A 140 3.94 25.17 1.00
N ALA A 141 3.32 25.84 1.97
CA ALA A 141 1.87 25.96 2.00
C ALA A 141 1.30 26.72 0.78
N GLU A 142 2.09 27.64 0.22
CA GLU A 142 1.74 28.43 -0.97
C GLU A 142 1.74 27.59 -2.25
N ASP A 143 2.62 26.58 -2.35
CA ASP A 143 2.78 25.74 -3.55
C ASP A 143 1.94 24.45 -3.49
N ASP A 144 1.46 24.06 -2.31
CA ASP A 144 0.84 22.76 -2.05
C ASP A 144 -0.51 22.54 -2.76
N ARG A 145 -1.17 23.62 -3.21
CA ARG A 145 -2.42 23.47 -3.98
C ARG A 145 -2.15 22.89 -5.36
N ASP A 146 -1.08 23.33 -6.01
CA ASP A 146 -0.73 22.94 -7.39
C ASP A 146 0.30 21.80 -7.42
N ASN A 147 1.00 21.55 -6.31
CA ASN A 147 2.08 20.58 -6.22
C ASN A 147 1.88 19.60 -5.08
N THR A 148 2.33 18.36 -5.25
CA THR A 148 2.27 17.31 -4.22
C THR A 148 3.56 16.50 -4.17
N ARG A 149 3.68 15.68 -3.12
CA ARG A 149 4.64 14.57 -3.05
C ARG A 149 3.89 13.24 -2.95
N PHE A 150 4.61 12.13 -3.13
CA PHE A 150 4.17 10.87 -2.57
C PHE A 150 4.16 10.99 -1.04
N PHE A 151 3.06 10.60 -0.37
CA PHE A 151 3.02 10.65 1.09
C PHE A 151 4.04 9.69 1.70
N ARG A 152 3.90 8.39 1.42
CA ARG A 152 4.83 7.33 1.83
C ARG A 152 4.61 6.10 0.96
N TRP A 153 5.64 5.67 0.24
CA TRP A 153 5.64 4.37 -0.41
C TRP A 153 5.68 3.26 0.64
N HIS A 154 4.71 2.35 0.59
CA HIS A 154 4.59 1.30 1.58
C HIS A 154 3.86 0.06 1.08
N ILE A 155 3.90 -0.94 1.95
CA ILE A 155 3.09 -2.16 1.94
C ILE A 155 2.14 -2.03 3.12
N ASP A 156 0.85 -2.39 2.95
CA ASP A 156 -0.04 -2.50 4.10
C ASP A 156 0.43 -3.67 4.97
N ALA A 157 0.90 -3.41 6.19
CA ALA A 157 1.34 -4.45 7.11
C ALA A 157 1.51 -3.91 8.54
N ALA A 158 1.38 -4.77 9.57
CA ALA A 158 1.81 -4.41 10.92
C ALA A 158 3.33 -4.46 11.09
N LEU A 159 3.99 -5.40 10.38
CA LEU A 159 5.44 -5.66 10.42
C LEU A 159 6.00 -6.01 11.82
N TYR A 160 5.11 -6.32 12.75
CA TYR A 160 5.38 -6.88 14.06
C TYR A 160 4.18 -7.75 14.46
N ASP A 161 4.42 -8.98 14.91
CA ASP A 161 3.42 -10.00 15.27
C ASP A 161 2.60 -10.55 14.08
N LEU A 162 1.99 -9.68 13.28
CA LEU A 162 1.10 -10.03 12.17
C LEU A 162 1.82 -10.07 10.81
N GLU A 163 1.41 -11.02 9.97
CA GLU A 163 1.92 -11.12 8.60
C GLU A 163 1.27 -10.08 7.66
N PRO A 164 2.01 -9.58 6.66
CA PRO A 164 1.48 -8.66 5.67
C PRO A 164 0.25 -9.22 4.94
N PRO A 165 -0.90 -8.52 4.92
CA PRO A 165 -2.05 -8.85 4.09
C PRO A 165 -1.68 -9.28 2.67
N ARG A 166 -2.37 -10.30 2.14
CA ARG A 166 -2.18 -10.74 0.74
C ARG A 166 -2.71 -9.70 -0.24
N VAL A 167 -3.87 -9.13 0.08
CA VAL A 167 -4.59 -8.17 -0.75
C VAL A 167 -5.16 -7.06 0.11
N THR A 168 -5.35 -5.90 -0.52
CA THR A 168 -6.15 -4.80 0.03
C THR A 168 -7.21 -4.41 -0.99
N THR A 169 -8.40 -4.10 -0.50
CA THR A 169 -9.47 -3.50 -1.29
C THR A 169 -9.68 -2.06 -0.85
N LEU A 170 -9.83 -1.17 -1.83
CA LEU A 170 -10.04 0.26 -1.61
C LEU A 170 -11.16 0.74 -2.52
N MET A 171 -12.24 1.20 -1.91
CA MET A 171 -13.48 1.58 -2.59
C MET A 171 -13.72 3.08 -2.48
N ALA A 172 -13.86 3.75 -3.61
CA ALA A 172 -14.20 5.16 -3.70
C ALA A 172 -15.71 5.35 -3.55
N VAL A 173 -16.12 5.94 -2.42
CA VAL A 173 -17.53 6.22 -2.12
C VAL A 173 -17.89 7.64 -2.54
N LYS A 174 -17.06 8.60 -2.15
CA LYS A 174 -17.20 10.00 -2.49
C LYS A 174 -15.84 10.58 -2.83
N VAL A 175 -15.71 11.17 -4.01
CA VAL A 175 -14.47 11.81 -4.45
C VAL A 175 -14.75 13.26 -4.82
N PRO A 176 -13.94 14.22 -4.31
CA PRO A 176 -14.00 15.58 -4.81
C PRO A 176 -13.73 15.63 -6.32
N LYS A 177 -14.18 16.69 -6.98
CA LYS A 177 -13.89 16.90 -8.40
C LYS A 177 -12.38 16.84 -8.63
N SER A 178 -11.98 16.00 -9.59
CA SER A 178 -10.58 15.79 -9.94
C SER A 178 -10.00 17.08 -10.57
N GLU A 179 -8.95 17.59 -9.94
CA GLU A 179 -8.01 18.55 -10.52
C GLU A 179 -6.64 17.89 -10.47
N HIS A 180 -5.73 18.28 -11.36
CA HIS A 180 -4.39 17.70 -11.40
C HIS A 180 -3.42 18.51 -10.55
N GLN A 181 -2.38 17.83 -10.05
CA GLN A 181 -1.25 18.43 -9.34
C GLN A 181 0.06 17.92 -9.94
N THR A 182 1.10 18.75 -9.88
CA THR A 182 2.46 18.33 -10.20
C THR A 182 3.07 17.62 -9.00
N LEU A 183 3.34 16.34 -9.14
CA LEU A 183 4.09 15.58 -8.15
C LEU A 183 5.58 15.82 -8.33
N ARG A 184 6.24 16.36 -7.30
CA ARG A 184 7.69 16.64 -7.29
C ARG A 184 8.44 15.62 -6.45
N TYR A 185 9.51 15.05 -7.01
CA TYR A 185 10.38 14.13 -6.27
C TYR A 185 11.37 14.87 -5.38
N ASP A 186 11.92 15.99 -5.86
CA ASP A 186 12.93 16.82 -5.18
C ASP A 186 14.04 16.02 -4.50
N ASP A 187 14.56 15.00 -5.18
CA ASP A 187 15.66 14.14 -4.76
C ASP A 187 16.95 14.44 -5.56
N GLY A 188 16.97 15.57 -6.28
CA GLY A 188 18.07 15.99 -7.15
C GLY A 188 17.97 15.50 -8.60
N THR A 189 17.02 14.62 -8.93
CA THR A 189 16.84 14.12 -10.30
C THR A 189 16.09 15.08 -11.23
N GLY A 190 15.32 16.03 -10.67
CA GLY A 190 14.42 16.89 -11.42
C GLY A 190 13.17 16.16 -11.96
N ASN A 191 12.91 14.94 -11.49
CA ASN A 191 11.73 14.19 -11.89
C ASN A 191 10.44 14.82 -11.34
N GLU A 192 9.43 14.87 -12.22
CA GLU A 192 8.07 15.29 -11.91
C GLU A 192 7.07 14.34 -12.59
N LEU A 193 5.85 14.29 -12.06
CA LEU A 193 4.75 13.52 -12.63
C LEU A 193 3.43 14.28 -12.43
N GLU A 194 2.64 14.46 -13.48
CA GLU A 194 1.27 14.98 -13.33
C GLU A 194 0.36 13.88 -12.76
N VAL A 195 -0.35 14.17 -11.66
CA VAL A 195 -1.26 13.21 -11.03
C VAL A 195 -2.62 13.85 -10.75
N PRO A 196 -3.73 13.10 -10.86
CA PRO A 196 -5.00 13.51 -10.28
C PRO A 196 -4.85 13.74 -8.76
N ARG A 197 -5.43 14.81 -8.24
CA ARG A 197 -5.40 15.11 -6.80
C ARG A 197 -6.07 14.00 -6.01
N GLY A 198 -5.40 13.53 -4.95
CA GLY A 198 -5.93 12.47 -4.11
C GLY A 198 -5.85 11.09 -4.72
N SER A 199 -4.98 10.91 -5.72
CA SER A 199 -4.69 9.60 -6.31
C SER A 199 -4.15 8.64 -5.25
N THR A 200 -4.41 7.36 -5.49
CA THR A 200 -3.55 6.30 -4.97
C THR A 200 -2.62 5.90 -6.09
N ALA A 201 -1.32 6.11 -5.89
CA ALA A 201 -0.30 5.75 -6.86
C ALA A 201 0.27 4.36 -6.54
N PHE A 202 0.43 3.54 -7.58
CA PHE A 202 0.97 2.19 -7.50
C PHE A 202 2.23 2.07 -8.36
N VAL A 203 3.11 1.16 -7.96
CA VAL A 203 4.28 0.74 -8.73
C VAL A 203 4.43 -0.78 -8.63
N SER A 204 4.88 -1.41 -9.71
CA SER A 204 5.09 -2.85 -9.76
C SER A 204 6.42 -3.22 -9.11
N SER A 205 6.35 -3.97 -8.01
CA SER A 205 7.55 -4.49 -7.35
C SER A 205 8.20 -5.62 -8.15
N TYR A 206 7.45 -6.25 -9.07
CA TYR A 206 8.01 -7.15 -10.10
C TYR A 206 8.89 -6.37 -11.07
N LYS A 207 8.38 -5.24 -11.58
CA LYS A 207 9.15 -4.36 -12.47
C LYS A 207 10.39 -3.81 -11.77
N MET A 208 10.26 -3.40 -10.51
CA MET A 208 11.40 -3.00 -9.67
C MET A 208 12.49 -4.06 -9.64
N TYR A 209 12.13 -5.33 -9.46
CA TYR A 209 13.10 -6.43 -9.47
C TYR A 209 13.70 -6.66 -10.86
N ASP A 210 12.89 -6.62 -11.92
CA ASP A 210 13.33 -6.93 -13.28
C ASP A 210 14.39 -5.96 -13.81
N ILE A 211 14.32 -4.69 -13.41
CA ILE A 211 15.26 -3.64 -13.84
C ILE A 211 16.56 -3.60 -13.03
N LEU A 212 16.67 -4.39 -11.95
CA LEU A 212 17.91 -4.50 -11.19
C LEU A 212 19.05 -5.09 -12.03
N SER A 213 20.28 -4.73 -11.67
CA SER A 213 21.46 -5.44 -12.15
C SER A 213 21.43 -6.91 -11.70
N GLU A 214 22.13 -7.82 -12.41
CA GLU A 214 22.17 -9.23 -11.98
C GLU A 214 22.84 -9.42 -10.61
N GLU A 215 23.78 -8.55 -10.24
CA GLU A 215 24.36 -8.50 -8.89
C GLU A 215 23.30 -8.14 -7.85
N ASP A 216 22.52 -7.08 -8.09
CA ASP A 216 21.45 -6.66 -7.19
C ASP A 216 20.31 -7.69 -7.13
N LYS A 217 19.97 -8.36 -8.25
CA LYS A 217 19.00 -9.47 -8.24
C LYS A 217 19.50 -10.64 -7.40
N LYS A 218 20.78 -10.96 -7.47
CA LYS A 218 21.38 -11.99 -6.62
C LYS A 218 21.30 -11.55 -5.15
N PHE A 219 21.73 -10.34 -4.83
CA PHE A 219 21.64 -9.77 -3.49
C PHE A 219 20.22 -9.83 -2.94
N ALA A 220 19.23 -9.35 -3.70
CA ALA A 220 17.83 -9.29 -3.29
C ALA A 220 17.22 -10.68 -3.09
N ARG A 221 17.53 -11.65 -3.95
CA ARG A 221 17.04 -13.04 -3.79
C ARG A 221 17.55 -13.72 -2.53
N THR A 222 18.75 -13.36 -2.09
CA THR A 222 19.42 -14.05 -0.98
C THR A 222 19.36 -13.31 0.36
N THR A 223 18.81 -12.09 0.37
CA THR A 223 18.73 -11.25 1.57
C THR A 223 17.37 -11.34 2.24
N LYS A 224 17.36 -11.33 3.57
CA LYS A 224 16.14 -11.15 4.38
C LYS A 224 16.16 -9.77 5.03
N VAL A 225 14.98 -9.18 5.15
CA VAL A 225 14.75 -7.85 5.74
C VAL A 225 14.14 -8.03 7.12
N GLN A 226 14.79 -7.45 8.12
CA GLN A 226 14.23 -7.28 9.46
C GLN A 226 13.57 -5.92 9.59
N TYR A 227 12.37 -5.91 10.13
CA TYR A 227 11.65 -4.70 10.49
C TYR A 227 11.79 -4.42 11.98
N ALA A 228 11.84 -3.13 12.35
CA ALA A 228 11.92 -2.74 13.74
C ALA A 228 10.69 -3.21 14.54
N PRO A 229 10.84 -3.56 15.83
CA PRO A 229 9.69 -3.84 16.69
C PRO A 229 8.84 -2.58 16.85
N HIS A 230 7.52 -2.76 16.93
CA HIS A 230 6.55 -1.65 17.01
C HIS A 230 6.86 -0.53 16.00
N PRO A 231 7.02 -0.84 14.71
CA PRO A 231 7.76 0.02 13.76
C PRO A 231 7.14 1.42 13.62
N TYR A 232 5.82 1.51 13.69
CA TYR A 232 5.06 2.76 13.56
C TYR A 232 5.16 3.68 14.79
N ILE A 233 5.58 3.15 15.94
CA ILE A 233 5.95 3.94 17.12
C ILE A 233 7.43 4.30 17.02
N TRP A 234 8.29 3.32 16.71
CA TRP A 234 9.73 3.48 16.55
C TRP A 234 10.12 4.64 15.63
N MET A 235 9.55 4.70 14.42
CA MET A 235 9.87 5.76 13.45
C MET A 235 9.05 7.04 13.63
N SER A 236 8.23 7.17 14.67
CA SER A 236 7.29 8.30 14.81
C SER A 236 7.94 9.69 14.87
N PRO A 237 9.14 9.89 15.45
CA PRO A 237 9.80 11.21 15.43
C PRO A 237 10.62 11.44 14.16
N ALA A 238 10.96 10.37 13.42
CA ALA A 238 11.71 10.44 12.18
C ALA A 238 10.87 11.06 11.05
N LYS A 239 11.56 11.55 10.01
CA LYS A 239 10.94 12.18 8.85
C LYS A 239 11.30 11.47 7.55
N SER A 240 10.35 11.44 6.63
CA SER A 240 10.50 10.84 5.30
C SER A 240 11.37 11.68 4.38
N ARG A 241 11.98 11.00 3.41
CA ARG A 241 12.57 11.62 2.21
C ARG A 241 11.48 12.30 1.37
N SER A 242 11.89 13.26 0.54
CA SER A 242 11.03 14.06 -0.35
C SER A 242 10.30 13.21 -1.41
N ASP A 243 10.89 12.10 -1.83
CA ASP A 243 10.27 11.13 -2.75
C ASP A 243 9.31 10.15 -2.03
N GLY A 244 9.14 10.26 -0.71
CA GLY A 244 8.30 9.38 0.09
C GLY A 244 8.82 7.95 0.26
N LEU A 245 10.03 7.64 -0.23
CA LEU A 245 10.62 6.30 -0.24
C LEU A 245 11.54 6.11 0.98
N GLY A 246 10.95 5.80 2.12
CA GLY A 246 11.68 5.56 3.37
C GLY A 246 12.02 6.83 4.16
N MET A 247 12.78 6.66 5.23
CA MET A 247 13.07 7.73 6.19
C MET A 247 14.47 8.32 5.98
N VAL A 248 14.66 9.55 6.43
CA VAL A 248 15.97 10.18 6.61
C VAL A 248 16.66 9.54 7.82
N SER A 249 17.96 9.24 7.69
CA SER A 249 18.76 8.64 8.77
C SER A 249 19.51 9.72 9.56
N ASP A 250 18.78 10.47 10.38
CA ASP A 250 19.33 11.50 11.29
C ASP A 250 19.30 11.07 12.77
N GLY A 251 18.97 9.80 13.05
CA GLY A 251 18.95 9.22 14.39
C GLY A 251 17.76 9.66 15.24
N ALA A 252 16.66 10.08 14.60
CA ALA A 252 15.46 10.57 15.27
C ALA A 252 14.51 9.48 15.77
N GLU A 253 14.76 8.20 15.44
CA GLU A 253 13.94 7.08 15.90
C GLU A 253 13.96 6.96 17.42
N LEU A 254 12.86 6.45 17.99
CA LEU A 254 12.80 6.19 19.43
C LEU A 254 13.75 5.04 19.80
N PRO A 255 14.50 5.16 20.90
CA PRO A 255 15.26 4.03 21.43
C PRO A 255 14.31 2.92 21.88
N TYR A 256 14.77 1.66 21.80
CA TYR A 256 13.96 0.49 22.19
C TYR A 256 13.41 0.58 23.63
N SER A 257 14.13 1.24 24.53
CA SER A 257 13.69 1.47 25.92
C SER A 257 12.42 2.31 26.04
N GLU A 258 12.04 3.04 25.00
CA GLU A 258 10.82 3.87 24.95
C GLU A 258 9.67 3.21 24.16
N LEU A 259 9.90 2.03 23.60
CA LEU A 259 8.88 1.24 22.91
C LEU A 259 8.06 0.43 23.92
N PRO A 260 6.84 -0.01 23.55
CA PRO A 260 6.15 -1.05 24.30
C PRO A 260 7.01 -2.31 24.43
N PRO A 261 6.71 -3.21 25.38
CA PRO A 261 7.46 -4.45 25.57
C PRO A 261 7.68 -5.20 24.24
N ILE A 262 8.94 -5.59 24.01
CA ILE A 262 9.38 -6.25 22.78
C ILE A 262 9.46 -7.75 23.05
N GLU A 263 8.79 -8.53 22.22
CA GLU A 263 8.90 -9.98 22.17
C GLU A 263 9.64 -10.34 20.89
N GLU A 264 10.87 -10.87 21.01
CA GLU A 264 11.73 -11.17 19.87
C GLU A 264 11.07 -12.12 18.85
N SER A 265 10.22 -13.04 19.32
CA SER A 265 9.48 -13.96 18.45
C SER A 265 8.43 -13.28 17.56
N LYS A 266 8.09 -12.02 17.84
CA LYS A 266 7.14 -11.21 17.05
C LYS A 266 7.83 -10.31 16.03
N VAL A 267 9.15 -10.15 16.11
CA VAL A 267 9.94 -9.40 15.13
C VAL A 267 9.85 -10.10 13.78
N LYS A 268 9.53 -9.34 12.72
CA LYS A 268 9.39 -9.89 11.37
C LYS A 268 10.71 -9.82 10.62
N ILE A 269 11.19 -10.98 10.21
CA ILE A 269 12.31 -11.15 9.28
C ILE A 269 11.77 -11.84 8.02
N LEU A 270 11.54 -11.07 6.96
CA LEU A 270 10.89 -11.53 5.73
C LEU A 270 11.90 -11.58 4.57
N PRO A 271 11.67 -12.38 3.52
CA PRO A 271 12.48 -12.29 2.30
C PRO A 271 12.47 -10.87 1.72
N MET A 272 13.57 -10.42 1.10
CA MET A 272 13.58 -9.16 0.35
C MET A 272 12.81 -9.28 -0.98
N CYS A 273 12.82 -10.48 -1.58
CA CYS A 273 12.03 -10.80 -2.76
C CYS A 273 10.82 -11.67 -2.39
N TRP A 274 9.60 -11.25 -2.74
CA TRP A 274 8.38 -12.03 -2.51
C TRP A 274 7.91 -12.68 -3.81
N LYS A 275 7.52 -13.95 -3.74
CA LYS A 275 7.12 -14.76 -4.89
C LYS A 275 5.61 -14.67 -5.11
N ASN A 276 5.21 -14.35 -6.34
CA ASN A 276 3.82 -14.40 -6.77
C ASN A 276 3.31 -15.85 -6.74
N PRO A 277 2.22 -16.17 -6.02
CA PRO A 277 1.73 -17.54 -5.88
C PRO A 277 1.12 -18.12 -7.16
N VAL A 278 0.79 -17.29 -8.15
CA VAL A 278 0.21 -17.73 -9.43
C VAL A 278 1.25 -17.70 -10.55
N THR A 279 1.97 -16.58 -10.70
CA THR A 279 2.91 -16.41 -11.83
C THR A 279 4.33 -16.89 -11.53
N GLY A 280 4.68 -17.07 -10.25
CA GLY A 280 6.04 -17.42 -9.82
C GLY A 280 7.06 -16.28 -9.93
N GLN A 281 6.66 -15.09 -10.42
CA GLN A 281 7.54 -13.93 -10.52
C GLN A 281 7.99 -13.44 -9.13
N LEU A 282 9.17 -12.81 -9.08
CA LEU A 282 9.73 -12.23 -7.86
C LEU A 282 9.52 -10.72 -7.83
N ALA A 283 8.98 -10.21 -6.73
CA ALA A 283 8.81 -8.80 -6.44
C ALA A 283 9.87 -8.32 -5.44
N LEU A 284 10.56 -7.20 -5.72
CA LEU A 284 11.39 -6.51 -4.73
C LEU A 284 10.48 -5.81 -3.71
N GLN A 285 10.10 -6.50 -2.66
CA GLN A 285 8.96 -6.13 -1.81
C GLN A 285 9.42 -5.84 -0.38
N VAL A 286 9.89 -4.61 -0.17
CA VAL A 286 10.40 -4.10 1.10
C VAL A 286 9.57 -2.91 1.54
N HIS A 287 9.16 -2.85 2.82
CA HIS A 287 8.55 -1.64 3.37
C HIS A 287 9.68 -0.64 3.76
N PRO A 288 9.89 0.44 3.00
CA PRO A 288 11.11 1.24 3.10
C PRO A 288 11.23 2.07 4.39
N SER A 289 10.10 2.45 5.02
CA SER A 289 10.16 3.26 6.25
C SER A 289 10.45 2.45 7.52
N ALA A 290 10.06 1.18 7.56
CA ALA A 290 10.09 0.35 8.76
C ALA A 290 11.30 -0.59 8.83
N VAL A 291 12.13 -0.60 7.78
CA VAL A 291 13.31 -1.46 7.69
C VAL A 291 14.35 -1.08 8.74
N GLU A 292 14.95 -2.08 9.37
CA GLU A 292 15.97 -1.91 10.40
C GLU A 292 17.27 -2.62 10.05
N LYS A 293 17.22 -3.90 9.62
CA LYS A 293 18.42 -4.70 9.33
C LYS A 293 18.28 -5.53 8.06
N LEU A 294 19.40 -5.84 7.44
CA LEU A 294 19.50 -6.78 6.32
C LEU A 294 20.33 -7.99 6.74
N HIS A 295 19.76 -9.18 6.62
CA HIS A 295 20.41 -10.46 6.91
C HIS A 295 20.86 -11.11 5.60
N LEU A 296 22.17 -11.26 5.42
CA LEU A 296 22.77 -11.80 4.19
C LEU A 296 22.92 -13.31 4.26
N ALA A 297 23.08 -13.95 3.09
CA ALA A 297 23.18 -15.40 2.99
C ALA A 297 24.45 -16.01 3.61
N ASP A 298 25.51 -15.22 3.79
CA ASP A 298 26.75 -15.65 4.46
C ASP A 298 26.67 -15.52 6.00
N GLY A 299 25.54 -15.05 6.53
CA GLY A 299 25.32 -14.82 7.96
C GLY A 299 25.67 -13.41 8.43
N THR A 300 26.19 -12.54 7.56
CA THR A 300 26.42 -11.14 7.87
C THR A 300 25.09 -10.43 8.11
N VAL A 301 25.03 -9.56 9.12
CA VAL A 301 23.90 -8.67 9.38
C VAL A 301 24.37 -7.24 9.20
N ILE A 302 23.75 -6.52 8.26
CA ILE A 302 23.92 -5.08 8.12
C ILE A 302 22.91 -4.42 9.06
N ASP A 303 23.40 -3.77 10.12
CA ASP A 303 22.59 -3.12 11.15
C ASP A 303 22.90 -1.63 11.36
N ASP A 304 23.82 -1.06 10.58
CA ASP A 304 23.90 0.39 10.43
C ASP A 304 22.66 0.89 9.68
N LEU A 305 21.77 1.58 10.40
CA LEU A 305 20.46 2.00 9.87
C LEU A 305 20.58 2.90 8.63
N LYS A 306 21.66 3.70 8.54
CA LYS A 306 21.90 4.55 7.38
C LYS A 306 22.24 3.70 6.17
N GLU A 307 23.20 2.78 6.29
CA GLU A 307 23.59 1.84 5.24
C GLU A 307 22.38 1.01 4.77
N VAL A 308 21.60 0.46 5.70
CA VAL A 308 20.39 -0.32 5.39
C VAL A 308 19.40 0.48 4.55
N ARG A 309 19.10 1.72 4.94
CA ARG A 309 18.15 2.58 4.22
C ARG A 309 18.69 3.04 2.87
N GLU A 310 19.98 3.33 2.76
CA GLU A 310 20.60 3.69 1.47
C GLU A 310 20.59 2.50 0.49
N ILE A 311 20.83 1.28 0.96
CA ILE A 311 20.71 0.07 0.13
C ILE A 311 19.28 -0.10 -0.37
N VAL A 312 18.30 -0.06 0.54
CA VAL A 312 16.88 -0.23 0.17
C VAL A 312 16.41 0.87 -0.78
N HIS A 313 16.77 2.13 -0.52
CA HIS A 313 16.45 3.25 -1.39
C HIS A 313 17.08 3.09 -2.77
N ARG A 314 18.37 2.76 -2.87
CA ARG A 314 19.06 2.52 -4.15
C ARG A 314 18.39 1.43 -4.98
N LEU A 315 17.92 0.36 -4.34
CA LEU A 315 17.25 -0.75 -5.02
C LEU A 315 15.82 -0.39 -5.49
N GLN A 316 15.05 0.34 -4.67
CA GLN A 316 13.65 0.65 -4.97
C GLN A 316 13.44 1.93 -5.78
N ARG A 317 14.32 2.93 -5.64
CA ARG A 317 14.17 4.25 -6.27
C ARG A 317 14.01 4.22 -7.79
N PRO A 318 14.76 3.39 -8.55
CA PRO A 318 14.56 3.29 -10.00
C PRO A 318 13.15 2.81 -10.39
N GLY A 319 12.50 1.97 -9.58
CA GLY A 319 11.16 1.47 -9.91
C GLY A 319 10.01 2.38 -9.50
N ILE A 320 10.31 3.52 -8.88
CA ILE A 320 9.38 4.66 -8.78
C ILE A 320 9.73 5.75 -9.78
N ALA A 321 10.40 5.45 -10.91
CA ALA A 321 10.56 6.45 -11.97
C ALA A 321 9.19 6.92 -12.51
N PRO A 322 9.02 8.19 -12.94
CA PRO A 322 7.71 8.73 -13.33
C PRO A 322 6.93 7.87 -14.33
N GLU A 323 7.61 7.27 -15.31
CA GLU A 323 7.01 6.41 -16.33
C GLU A 323 6.51 5.07 -15.78
N LEU A 324 6.95 4.64 -14.60
CA LEU A 324 6.57 3.36 -13.97
C LEU A 324 5.46 3.52 -12.92
N VAL A 325 5.01 4.74 -12.65
CA VAL A 325 3.97 5.03 -11.66
C VAL A 325 2.60 5.00 -12.31
N TYR A 326 1.67 4.27 -11.70
CA TYR A 326 0.26 4.27 -12.05
C TYR A 326 -0.57 5.03 -11.00
N PRO A 327 -0.88 6.32 -11.21
CA PRO A 327 -1.81 7.06 -10.37
C PRO A 327 -3.27 6.74 -10.77
N VAL A 328 -4.06 6.26 -9.81
CA VAL A 328 -5.50 6.03 -10.04
C VAL A 328 -6.24 7.36 -10.01
N ASP A 329 -6.84 7.74 -11.14
CA ASP A 329 -7.87 8.78 -11.20
C ASP A 329 -9.20 8.18 -10.72
N TRP A 330 -9.62 8.61 -9.53
CA TRP A 330 -10.75 7.98 -8.85
C TRP A 330 -12.08 8.52 -9.35
N GLU A 331 -12.98 7.62 -9.73
CA GLU A 331 -14.40 7.90 -9.96
C GLU A 331 -15.24 7.29 -8.81
N GLU A 332 -16.34 7.93 -8.41
CA GLU A 332 -17.27 7.35 -7.43
C GLU A 332 -17.80 5.99 -7.91
N GLY A 333 -17.77 4.99 -7.03
CA GLY A 333 -18.11 3.62 -7.40
C GLY A 333 -16.92 2.81 -7.93
N THR A 334 -15.72 3.37 -7.99
CA THR A 334 -14.50 2.61 -8.35
C THR A 334 -13.98 1.85 -7.15
N MET A 335 -13.81 0.54 -7.28
CA MET A 335 -13.08 -0.28 -6.31
C MET A 335 -11.77 -0.78 -6.93
N ALA A 336 -10.65 -0.48 -6.28
CA ALA A 336 -9.39 -1.14 -6.56
C ALA A 336 -9.19 -2.34 -5.64
N VAL A 337 -8.69 -3.44 -6.18
CA VAL A 337 -8.12 -4.57 -5.45
C VAL A 337 -6.68 -4.69 -5.87
N PHE A 338 -5.75 -4.71 -4.93
CA PHE A 338 -4.33 -4.80 -5.26
C PHE A 338 -3.62 -5.90 -4.46
N ASN A 339 -2.69 -6.54 -5.15
CA ASN A 339 -1.80 -7.55 -4.63
C ASN A 339 -0.77 -6.85 -3.75
N ASN A 340 -1.05 -6.79 -2.45
CA ASN A 340 -0.18 -6.13 -1.47
C ASN A 340 1.20 -6.82 -1.35
N HIS A 341 1.38 -8.01 -1.92
CA HIS A 341 2.66 -8.71 -2.02
C HIS A 341 3.45 -8.39 -3.30
N GLY A 342 2.88 -7.64 -4.25
CA GLY A 342 3.47 -7.37 -5.56
C GLY A 342 3.56 -5.90 -5.95
N VAL A 343 3.03 -4.98 -5.13
CA VAL A 343 3.09 -3.54 -5.38
C VAL A 343 3.54 -2.78 -4.15
N LEU A 344 4.19 -1.64 -4.36
CA LEU A 344 4.16 -0.56 -3.38
C LEU A 344 3.06 0.42 -3.78
N HIS A 345 2.50 1.09 -2.79
CA HIS A 345 1.51 2.13 -3.02
C HIS A 345 1.69 3.31 -2.07
N THR A 346 1.10 4.43 -2.46
CA THR A 346 1.15 5.69 -1.72
C THR A 346 -0.04 6.55 -2.08
N VAL A 347 -0.45 7.42 -1.15
CA VAL A 347 -1.45 8.45 -1.44
C VAL A 347 -0.75 9.74 -1.86
N THR A 348 -1.37 10.50 -2.75
CA THR A 348 -0.89 11.81 -3.20
C THR A 348 -1.96 12.89 -2.93
N GLY A 349 -1.55 14.13 -3.16
CA GLY A 349 -2.39 15.31 -3.08
C GLY A 349 -2.74 15.76 -1.68
N SER A 350 -3.33 16.94 -1.63
CA SER A 350 -3.82 17.60 -0.42
C SER A 350 -5.23 18.11 -0.65
N PHE A 351 -6.01 18.21 0.43
CA PHE A 351 -7.40 18.66 0.38
C PHE A 351 -7.62 19.76 1.42
N THR A 352 -8.49 20.72 1.12
CA THR A 352 -8.94 21.66 2.15
C THR A 352 -9.79 20.93 3.20
N PRO A 353 -9.93 21.45 4.42
CA PRO A 353 -10.74 20.80 5.46
C PRO A 353 -12.21 20.58 5.07
N GLU A 354 -12.74 21.31 4.10
CA GLU A 354 -14.13 21.26 3.64
C GLU A 354 -14.33 20.31 2.44
N GLU A 355 -13.26 19.94 1.73
CA GLU A 355 -13.32 19.00 0.60
C GLU A 355 -13.61 17.58 1.13
N VAL A 356 -14.84 17.10 0.94
CA VAL A 356 -15.26 15.80 1.45
C VAL A 356 -14.83 14.67 0.50
N ARG A 357 -14.02 13.75 1.03
CA ARG A 357 -13.59 12.51 0.38
C ARG A 357 -13.93 11.35 1.30
N ILE A 358 -14.51 10.27 0.79
CA ILE A 358 -14.89 9.08 1.57
C ILE A 358 -14.49 7.84 0.80
N PHE A 359 -13.73 6.97 1.46
CA PHE A 359 -13.30 5.67 0.95
C PHE A 359 -13.54 4.61 2.01
N ARG A 360 -13.78 3.39 1.56
CA ARG A 360 -13.73 2.19 2.40
C ARG A 360 -12.48 1.39 2.06
N GLN A 361 -11.68 1.07 3.07
CA GLN A 361 -10.49 0.22 2.96
C GLN A 361 -10.73 -1.08 3.73
N CYS A 362 -10.33 -2.21 3.15
CA CYS A 362 -10.32 -3.49 3.86
C CYS A 362 -9.03 -4.24 3.52
N ASN A 363 -8.30 -4.63 4.57
CA ASN A 363 -7.15 -5.53 4.50
C ASN A 363 -7.13 -6.42 5.74
N MET A 364 -6.69 -7.65 5.56
CA MET A 364 -6.76 -8.70 6.58
C MET A 364 -5.37 -9.27 6.79
N ALA A 365 -4.95 -9.41 8.05
CA ALA A 365 -3.63 -9.97 8.38
C ALA A 365 -3.53 -11.38 7.79
N ALA A 366 -2.49 -11.64 7.00
CA ALA A 366 -2.35 -12.96 6.37
C ALA A 366 -2.10 -14.03 7.43
N THR A 367 -2.53 -15.27 7.15
CA THR A 367 -2.23 -16.40 8.05
C THR A 367 -0.83 -16.98 7.85
N GLU A 368 -0.17 -16.59 6.76
CA GLU A 368 1.15 -17.09 6.37
C GLU A 368 2.05 -15.94 5.95
N ALA A 369 3.35 -16.09 6.19
CA ALA A 369 4.36 -15.18 5.70
C ALA A 369 4.42 -15.20 4.16
N PRO A 370 4.89 -14.12 3.51
CA PRO A 370 5.12 -14.09 2.08
C PRO A 370 6.04 -15.22 1.61
N LEU A 371 5.73 -15.79 0.43
CA LEU A 371 6.58 -16.79 -0.19
C LEU A 371 7.90 -16.15 -0.62
N GLY A 372 9.03 -16.77 -0.28
CA GLY A 372 10.35 -16.34 -0.76
C GLY A 372 10.71 -16.93 -2.13
N PRO A 373 11.90 -16.58 -2.65
CA PRO A 373 12.49 -17.26 -3.81
C PRO A 373 12.71 -18.75 -3.51
N ASP A 374 12.69 -19.58 -4.55
CA ASP A 374 13.04 -20.98 -4.42
C ASP A 374 14.52 -21.12 -4.02
N ALA A 375 14.81 -22.12 -3.17
CA ALA A 375 16.12 -22.37 -2.59
C ALA A 375 17.16 -22.88 -3.60
#